data_AF-A0A829C2Z5-F1
#
_entry.id   AF-A0A829C2Z5-F1
#
_cell.length_a   1.000
_cell.length_b   1.000
_cell.length_c   1.000
_cell.angle_alpha   90.00
_cell.angle_beta   90.00
_cell.angle_gamma   90.00
#
_symmetry.space_group_name_H-M   'P 1'
#
loop_
_entity.id
_entity.type
_entity.pdbx_description
1 polymer ?
#
loop_
_entity_poly.entity_id
_entity_poly.type
_entity_poly.pdbx_seq_one_letter_code
_entity_poly.pdbx_strand_id
1 'polypeptide(L)'
;MTTARRRPKRRGTDARTALRNVPILADIDDEQLERLATTVERRHVPANQWLFHAGEPADSIYIVDSGRFVAVAPEGHVFAEMASGDSIGDLGVIAGAARSAGVRALRDGVVWR
;
A
#
# COMPACT_ATOMS: atom_id res chain seq x y z
N MET A 1 13.85 31.87 21.78
CA MET A 1 14.31 30.89 20.78
C MET A 1 13.83 29.51 21.22
N THR A 2 12.70 29.05 20.67
CA THR A 2 12.06 27.78 21.07
C THR A 2 12.61 26.66 20.20
N THR A 3 13.39 25.77 20.80
CA THR A 3 13.94 24.56 20.17
C THR A 3 12.79 23.62 19.82
N ALA A 4 12.45 23.51 18.53
CA ALA A 4 11.51 22.52 18.05
C ALA A 4 12.09 21.13 18.32
N ARG A 5 11.50 20.40 19.28
CA ARG A 5 11.79 18.98 19.50
C ARG A 5 11.48 18.24 18.20
N ARG A 6 12.52 17.83 17.47
CA ARG A 6 12.42 16.89 16.34
C ARG A 6 11.77 15.62 16.90
N ARG A 7 10.49 15.39 16.55
CA ARG A 7 9.82 14.12 16.80
C ARG A 7 10.69 13.03 16.15
N PRO A 8 11.04 11.95 16.86
CA PRO A 8 11.77 10.85 16.23
C PRO A 8 10.92 10.33 15.07
N LYS A 9 11.48 10.31 13.84
CA LYS A 9 10.90 9.56 12.71
C LYS A 9 10.75 8.14 13.23
N ARG A 10 9.53 7.64 13.44
CA ARG A 10 9.31 6.21 13.69
C ARG A 10 10.07 5.49 12.57
N ARG A 11 11.10 4.71 12.90
CA ARG A 11 11.68 3.79 11.91
C ARG A 11 10.49 2.96 11.47
N GLY A 12 10.08 3.11 10.20
CA GLY A 12 9.01 2.29 9.65
C GLY A 12 9.41 0.82 9.83
N THR A 13 8.42 -0.05 9.90
CA THR A 13 8.64 -1.50 9.79
C THR A 13 9.54 -1.76 8.58
N ASP A 14 10.55 -2.61 8.67
CA ASP A 14 11.34 -2.98 7.50
C ASP A 14 10.49 -3.75 6.48
N ALA A 15 10.93 -3.75 5.22
CA ALA A 15 10.18 -4.35 4.11
C ALA A 15 9.83 -5.82 4.39
N ARG A 16 10.80 -6.62 4.84
CA ARG A 16 10.62 -8.05 5.14
C ARG A 16 9.50 -8.26 6.16
N THR A 17 9.54 -7.53 7.26
CA THR A 17 8.54 -7.63 8.34
C THR A 17 7.15 -7.18 7.87
N ALA A 18 7.09 -6.15 7.01
CA ALA A 18 5.82 -5.69 6.45
C ALA A 18 5.20 -6.72 5.49
N LEU A 19 6.01 -7.35 4.64
CA LEU A 19 5.57 -8.31 3.63
C LEU A 19 5.18 -9.67 4.24
N ARG A 20 5.85 -10.11 5.31
CA ARG A 20 5.61 -11.44 5.93
C ARG A 20 4.17 -11.64 6.42
N ASN A 21 3.49 -10.57 6.81
CA ASN A 21 2.15 -10.65 7.43
C ASN A 21 1.01 -10.41 6.43
N VAL A 22 1.30 -10.33 5.14
CA VAL A 22 0.29 -10.07 4.11
C VAL A 22 -0.30 -11.39 3.60
N PRO A 23 -1.63 -11.60 3.66
CA PRO A 23 -2.26 -12.86 3.26
C PRO A 23 -1.93 -13.34 1.83
N ILE A 24 -1.82 -12.42 0.87
CA ILE A 24 -1.46 -12.76 -0.52
C ILE A 24 -0.04 -13.32 -0.67
N LEU A 25 0.81 -13.10 0.34
CA LEU A 25 2.18 -13.57 0.41
C LEU A 25 2.32 -14.71 1.44
N ALA A 26 1.23 -15.36 1.85
CA ALA A 26 1.30 -16.39 2.90
C ALA A 26 2.13 -17.63 2.48
N ASP A 27 2.14 -17.95 1.18
CA ASP A 27 2.77 -19.17 0.64
C ASP A 27 4.21 -18.96 0.15
N ILE A 28 4.78 -17.76 0.26
CA ILE A 28 6.17 -17.52 -0.13
C ILE A 28 7.15 -17.92 0.99
N ASP A 29 8.23 -18.58 0.61
CA ASP A 29 9.29 -18.97 1.54
C ASP A 29 10.19 -17.80 1.95
N ASP A 30 11.09 -18.04 2.90
CA ASP A 30 12.00 -17.02 3.42
C ASP A 30 12.95 -16.43 2.37
N GLU A 31 13.35 -17.22 1.37
CA GLU A 31 14.27 -16.80 0.31
C GLU A 31 13.54 -15.91 -0.72
N GLN A 32 12.34 -16.32 -1.12
CA GLN A 32 11.42 -15.54 -1.94
C GLN A 32 11.08 -14.21 -1.27
N LEU A 33 10.81 -14.23 0.04
CA LEU A 33 10.52 -13.03 0.82
C LEU A 33 11.72 -12.08 0.87
N GLU A 34 12.95 -12.59 1.04
CA GLU A 34 14.16 -11.74 0.97
C GLU A 34 14.30 -11.08 -0.39
N ARG A 35 14.13 -11.84 -1.48
CA ARG A 35 14.21 -11.28 -2.83
C ARG A 35 13.16 -10.17 -3.02
N LEU A 36 11.92 -10.41 -2.62
CA LEU A 36 10.86 -9.41 -2.70
C LEU A 36 11.16 -8.17 -1.85
N ALA A 37 11.67 -8.35 -0.63
CA ALA A 37 12.01 -7.26 0.27
C ALA A 37 13.11 -6.33 -0.29
N THR A 38 13.96 -6.83 -1.20
CA THR A 38 14.99 -6.03 -1.89
C THR A 38 14.47 -5.27 -3.10
N THR A 39 13.30 -5.63 -3.64
CA THR A 39 12.74 -5.00 -4.85
C THR A 39 11.67 -3.95 -4.54
N VAL A 40 11.08 -3.97 -3.34
CA VAL A 40 9.99 -3.05 -2.98
C VAL A 40 10.48 -1.66 -2.62
N GLU A 41 9.66 -0.65 -2.92
CA GLU A 41 9.92 0.74 -2.59
C GLU A 41 8.83 1.34 -1.67
N ARG A 42 9.21 2.28 -0.79
CA ARG A 42 8.23 3.00 0.03
C ARG A 42 7.69 4.19 -0.75
N ARG A 43 6.36 4.25 -0.86
CA ARG A 43 5.64 5.39 -1.45
C ARG A 43 4.80 6.10 -0.39
N HIS A 44 5.00 7.41 -0.26
CA HIS A 44 4.15 8.25 0.59
C HIS A 44 2.92 8.72 -0.20
N VAL A 45 1.74 8.64 0.41
CA VAL A 45 0.49 9.10 -0.16
C VAL A 45 -0.15 10.10 0.81
N PRO A 46 -0.15 11.40 0.48
CA PRO A 46 -0.78 12.41 1.34
C PRO A 46 -2.28 12.18 1.50
N ALA A 47 -2.85 12.68 2.60
CA ALA A 47 -4.29 12.68 2.83
C ALA A 47 -5.06 13.23 1.61
N ASN A 48 -6.17 12.58 1.27
CA ASN A 48 -7.04 12.90 0.14
C ASN A 48 -6.41 12.77 -1.26
N GLN A 49 -5.20 12.24 -1.38
CA GLN A 49 -4.58 11.94 -2.68
C GLN A 49 -4.89 10.52 -3.15
N TRP A 50 -5.02 10.36 -4.47
CA TRP A 50 -5.19 9.07 -5.11
C TRP A 50 -3.85 8.31 -5.14
N LEU A 51 -3.92 7.02 -4.80
CA LEU A 51 -2.83 6.08 -5.04
C LEU A 51 -2.81 5.66 -6.51
N PHE A 52 -4.00 5.35 -7.05
CA PHE A 52 -4.28 5.12 -8.47
C PHE A 52 -5.78 5.30 -8.74
N HIS A 53 -6.14 5.50 -10.00
CA HIS A 53 -7.53 5.57 -10.45
C HIS A 53 -8.01 4.27 -11.10
N ALA A 54 -9.33 4.09 -11.16
CA ALA A 54 -9.94 3.02 -11.94
C ALA A 54 -9.59 3.17 -13.44
N GLY A 55 -9.38 2.05 -14.12
CA GLY A 55 -9.00 2.00 -15.53
C GLY A 55 -7.50 2.19 -15.80
N GLU A 56 -6.70 2.59 -14.81
CA GLU A 56 -5.25 2.65 -14.97
C GLU A 56 -4.63 1.24 -15.14
N PRO A 57 -3.47 1.10 -15.79
CA PRO A 57 -2.75 -0.16 -15.82
C PRO A 57 -2.41 -0.68 -14.41
N ALA A 58 -2.51 -2.00 -14.20
CA ALA A 58 -2.14 -2.64 -12.94
C ALA A 58 -0.77 -3.33 -13.08
N ASP A 59 0.30 -2.61 -12.75
CA ASP A 59 1.67 -3.12 -12.81
C ASP A 59 2.26 -3.47 -11.44
N SER A 60 1.54 -3.17 -10.35
CA SER A 60 2.03 -3.27 -8.98
C SER A 60 0.93 -3.57 -7.97
N ILE A 61 1.30 -4.32 -6.95
CA ILE A 61 0.52 -4.54 -5.73
C ILE A 61 1.07 -3.62 -4.65
N TYR A 62 0.20 -3.06 -3.80
CA TYR A 62 0.64 -2.21 -2.70
C TYR A 62 0.33 -2.85 -1.36
N ILE A 63 1.26 -2.78 -0.42
CA ILE A 63 1.06 -3.22 0.96
C ILE A 63 1.04 -1.99 1.87
N VAL A 64 -0.01 -1.84 2.67
CA VAL A 64 -0.12 -0.69 3.56
C VAL A 64 0.84 -0.85 4.75
N ASP A 65 1.81 0.06 4.85
CA ASP A 65 2.67 0.19 6.04
C ASP A 65 1.97 1.05 7.09
N SER A 66 1.40 2.17 6.67
CA SER A 66 0.61 3.06 7.53
C SER A 66 -0.39 3.88 6.73
N GLY A 67 -1.38 4.47 7.41
CA GLY A 67 -2.41 5.26 6.77
C GLY A 67 -3.78 4.61 6.86
N ARG A 68 -4.73 5.18 6.13
CA ARG A 68 -6.06 4.62 5.89
C ARG A 68 -6.41 4.95 4.46
N PHE A 69 -6.82 3.92 3.71
CA PHE A 69 -7.16 4.04 2.30
C PHE A 69 -8.58 3.56 2.09
N VAL A 70 -9.22 4.04 1.02
CA VAL A 70 -10.55 3.59 0.60
C VAL A 70 -10.52 3.20 -0.87
N ALA A 71 -11.18 2.08 -1.19
CA ALA A 71 -11.48 1.70 -2.55
C ALA A 71 -12.79 2.35 -2.98
N VAL A 72 -12.75 3.03 -4.13
CA VAL A 72 -13.85 3.79 -4.71
C VAL A 72 -14.20 3.16 -6.05
N ALA A 73 -15.43 2.70 -6.19
CA ALA A 73 -15.92 2.13 -7.45
C ALA A 73 -15.96 3.20 -8.55
N PRO A 74 -15.99 2.83 -9.84
CA PRO A 74 -16.12 3.79 -10.94
C PRO A 74 -17.34 4.71 -10.80
N GLU A 75 -18.41 4.24 -10.15
CA GLU A 75 -19.64 5.01 -9.88
C GLU A 75 -19.50 5.98 -8.69
N GLY A 76 -18.34 5.99 -8.01
CA GLY A 76 -17.97 6.97 -6.98
C GLY A 76 -18.27 6.55 -5.54
N HIS A 77 -18.91 5.41 -5.30
CA HIS A 77 -19.16 4.93 -3.94
C HIS A 77 -17.95 4.19 -3.35
N VAL A 78 -17.73 4.36 -2.05
CA VAL A 78 -16.71 3.62 -1.29
C VAL A 78 -17.27 2.25 -0.96
N PHE A 79 -16.51 1.19 -1.20
CA PHE A 79 -16.93 -0.19 -0.92
C PHE A 79 -15.94 -0.99 -0.07
N ALA A 80 -14.72 -0.48 0.17
CA ALA A 80 -13.75 -1.10 1.06
C ALA A 80 -12.84 -0.06 1.71
N GLU A 81 -12.32 -0.38 2.91
CA GLU A 81 -11.28 0.39 3.58
C GLU A 81 -10.07 -0.49 3.88
N MET A 82 -8.86 0.07 3.74
CA MET A 82 -7.60 -0.62 3.97
C MET A 82 -6.73 0.12 4.99
N ALA A 83 -6.06 -0.62 5.88
CA ALA A 83 -5.13 -0.18 6.91
C ALA A 83 -3.84 -1.01 6.85
N SER A 84 -2.92 -0.72 7.78
CA SER A 84 -1.64 -1.40 7.90
C SER A 84 -1.80 -2.93 7.87
N GLY A 85 -1.02 -3.59 7.01
CA GLY A 85 -1.07 -5.03 6.77
C GLY A 85 -1.94 -5.46 5.58
N ASP A 86 -2.87 -4.61 5.12
CA ASP A 86 -3.73 -4.92 3.98
C ASP A 86 -2.98 -4.79 2.65
N SER A 87 -3.35 -5.63 1.68
CA SER A 87 -2.95 -5.48 0.27
C SER A 87 -3.96 -4.62 -0.49
N ILE A 88 -3.46 -3.93 -1.51
CA ILE A 88 -4.25 -3.05 -2.38
C ILE A 88 -3.88 -3.34 -3.84
N GLY A 89 -4.91 -3.54 -4.67
CA GLY A 89 -4.76 -3.56 -6.12
C GLY A 89 -4.15 -4.85 -6.68
N ASP A 90 -4.07 -5.89 -5.87
CA ASP A 90 -3.64 -7.24 -6.23
C ASP A 90 -4.48 -7.87 -7.34
N LEU A 91 -5.79 -7.67 -7.31
CA LEU A 91 -6.71 -8.23 -8.29
C LEU A 91 -6.34 -7.89 -9.75
N GLY A 92 -6.03 -6.63 -10.04
CA GLY A 92 -5.70 -6.20 -11.41
C GLY A 92 -4.40 -6.83 -11.91
N VAL A 93 -3.41 -6.96 -11.03
CA VAL A 93 -2.13 -7.59 -11.35
C VAL A 93 -2.32 -9.09 -11.61
N ILE A 94 -3.01 -9.79 -10.71
CA ILE A 94 -3.25 -11.24 -10.83
C ILE A 94 -4.10 -11.56 -12.07
N ALA A 95 -5.14 -10.77 -12.33
CA ALA A 95 -6.04 -10.98 -13.46
C ALA A 95 -5.47 -10.50 -14.80
N GLY A 96 -4.32 -9.81 -14.82
CA GLY A 96 -3.79 -9.18 -16.03
C GLY A 96 -4.72 -8.12 -16.61
N ALA A 97 -5.42 -7.38 -15.76
CA ALA A 97 -6.45 -6.42 -16.11
C ALA A 97 -6.15 -5.02 -15.56
N ALA A 98 -6.80 -3.99 -16.11
CA ALA A 98 -6.74 -2.64 -15.56
C ALA A 98 -7.32 -2.59 -14.13
N ARG A 99 -7.03 -1.51 -13.39
CA ARG A 99 -7.58 -1.27 -12.05
C ARG A 99 -9.11 -1.26 -12.10
N SER A 100 -9.77 -2.18 -11.40
CA SER A 100 -11.24 -2.27 -11.35
C SER A 100 -11.89 -1.14 -10.55
N ALA A 101 -11.13 -0.51 -9.66
CA ALA A 101 -11.56 0.59 -8.79
C ALA A 101 -10.39 1.56 -8.56
N GLY A 102 -10.69 2.79 -8.16
CA GLY A 102 -9.69 3.73 -7.69
C GLY A 102 -9.42 3.54 -6.20
N VAL A 103 -8.24 3.93 -5.73
CA VAL A 103 -7.90 3.94 -4.30
C VAL A 103 -7.30 5.27 -3.91
N ARG A 104 -7.80 5.87 -2.82
CA ARG A 104 -7.22 7.10 -2.25
C ARG A 104 -6.96 7.00 -0.77
N ALA A 105 -6.05 7.82 -0.28
CA ALA A 105 -5.80 7.99 1.14
C ALA A 105 -6.90 8.84 1.80
N LEU A 106 -7.40 8.40 2.96
CA LEU A 106 -8.21 9.21 3.87
C LEU A 106 -7.34 10.08 4.81
N ARG A 107 -6.12 9.62 5.10
CA ARG A 107 -5.10 10.35 5.86
C ARG A 107 -3.72 9.95 5.35
N ASP A 108 -2.70 10.75 5.66
CA ASP A 108 -1.31 10.48 5.29
C ASP A 108 -0.94 9.01 5.55
N GLY A 109 -0.41 8.37 4.51
CA GLY A 109 -0.10 6.96 4.50
C GLY A 109 1.20 6.64 3.78
N VAL A 110 1.72 5.47 4.06
CA VAL A 110 2.87 4.87 3.39
C VAL A 110 2.47 3.48 2.94
N VAL A 111 2.81 3.15 1.70
CA VAL A 111 2.68 1.82 1.14
C VAL A 111 4.03 1.32 0.66
N TRP A 112 4.23 0.00 0.69
CA TRP A 112 5.23 -0.68 -0.11
C TRP A 112 4.64 -0.93 -1.49
N ARG A 113 5.42 -0.66 -2.54
CA ARG A 113 5.11 -0.99 -3.94
C ARG A 113 6.10 -2.04 -4.42
#